data_AF-A0A498GM41-F1
#
_entry.id   AF-A0A498GM41-F1
#
_cell.length_a   1.000
_cell.length_b   1.000
_cell.length_c   1.000
_cell.angle_alpha   90.00
_cell.angle_beta   90.00
_cell.angle_gamma   90.00
#
_symmetry.space_group_name_H-M   'P 1'
#
loop_
_entity.id
_entity.type
_entity.pdbx_description
1 polymer ?
#
loop_
_entity_poly.entity_id
_entity_poly.type
_entity_poly.pdbx_seq_one_letter_code
_entity_poly.pdbx_strand_id
1 'polypeptide(L)'
;MNGEKIDPEDLPLHPEYTPAMVQIRGQGVVYVADYQTLESGWVRLTEWRDRRVKLPPHKIEAIREVRTEYYDAGTDGEYVKAKRVAHDEQREEASADDSGGKVVVAGD
;
A
#
# COMPACT_ATOMS: atom_id res chain seq x y z
N MET A 1 -13.07 -13.48 -9.25
CA MET A 1 -11.71 -13.66 -8.67
C MET A 1 -11.71 -12.81 -7.42
N ASN A 2 -11.72 -13.44 -6.24
CA ASN A 2 -11.66 -12.72 -4.96
C ASN A 2 -10.29 -12.06 -4.90
N GLY A 3 -10.23 -10.72 -4.98
CA GLY A 3 -8.97 -10.00 -4.82
C GLY A 3 -8.46 -10.28 -3.42
N GLU A 4 -7.32 -10.95 -3.33
CA GLU A 4 -6.66 -11.25 -2.07
C GLU A 4 -6.30 -9.91 -1.42
N LYS A 5 -6.95 -9.62 -0.28
CA LYS A 5 -6.64 -8.44 0.53
C LYS A 5 -5.17 -8.54 0.92
N ILE A 6 -4.39 -7.50 0.63
CA ILE A 6 -3.00 -7.39 1.05
C ILE A 6 -3.04 -7.05 2.55
N ASP A 7 -2.40 -7.89 3.36
CA ASP A 7 -2.37 -7.71 4.80
C ASP A 7 -1.22 -6.74 5.17
N PRO A 8 -1.48 -5.61 5.86
CA PRO A 8 -0.43 -4.71 6.35
C PRO A 8 0.47 -5.35 7.43
N GLU A 9 0.01 -6.42 8.09
CA GLU A 9 0.77 -7.17 9.09
C GLU A 9 1.56 -8.35 8.50
N ASP A 10 1.21 -8.79 7.28
CA ASP A 10 1.88 -9.86 6.55
C ASP A 10 2.00 -9.49 5.05
N LEU A 11 2.92 -8.57 4.76
CA LEU A 11 3.16 -8.12 3.39
C LEU A 11 3.86 -9.22 2.58
N PRO A 12 3.37 -9.54 1.37
CA PRO A 12 4.04 -10.47 0.49
C PRO A 12 5.47 -10.01 0.20
N LEU A 13 6.44 -10.94 0.32
CA LEU A 13 7.83 -10.69 -0.05
C LEU A 13 8.05 -10.70 -1.56
N HIS A 14 7.16 -11.36 -2.32
CA HIS A 14 7.26 -11.51 -3.76
C HIS A 14 5.86 -11.40 -4.43
N PRO A 15 5.58 -10.34 -5.22
CA PRO A 15 6.42 -9.15 -5.41
C PRO A 15 6.59 -8.38 -4.09
N GLU A 16 7.70 -7.65 -3.95
CA GLU A 16 7.91 -6.80 -2.77
C GLU A 16 6.98 -5.60 -2.84
N TYR A 17 6.11 -5.46 -1.84
CA TYR A 17 5.23 -4.31 -1.69
C TYR A 17 5.96 -3.15 -0.99
N THR A 18 5.70 -1.93 -1.47
CA THR A 18 6.22 -0.68 -0.90
C THR A 18 5.06 0.19 -0.40
N PRO A 19 4.52 -0.07 0.80
CA PRO A 19 3.43 0.72 1.35
C PRO A 19 3.79 2.21 1.39
N ALA A 20 2.84 3.07 1.05
CA ALA A 20 3.08 4.50 0.97
C ALA A 20 1.83 5.33 1.25
N MET A 21 2.04 6.52 1.81
CA MET A 21 1.05 7.58 1.84
C MET A 21 1.20 8.45 0.60
N VAL A 22 0.14 8.50 -0.22
CA VAL A 22 0.10 9.24 -1.47
C VAL A 22 -0.86 10.41 -1.33
N GLN A 23 -0.35 11.62 -1.48
CA GLN A 23 -1.17 12.83 -1.50
C GLN A 23 -1.70 13.05 -2.92
N ILE A 24 -3.01 12.87 -3.10
CA ILE A 24 -3.69 13.00 -4.38
C ILE A 24 -4.44 14.34 -4.41
N ARG A 25 -4.15 15.14 -5.44
CA ARG A 25 -4.77 16.45 -5.64
C ARG A 25 -6.29 16.31 -5.75
N GLY A 26 -7.02 17.00 -4.87
CA GLY A 26 -8.48 17.00 -4.83
C GLY A 26 -9.13 15.82 -4.09
N GLN A 27 -8.35 14.81 -3.67
CA GLN A 27 -8.83 13.68 -2.87
C GLN A 27 -8.20 13.64 -1.46
N GLY A 28 -7.00 14.20 -1.30
CA GLY A 28 -6.24 14.20 -0.05
C GLY A 28 -5.25 13.04 0.03
N VAL A 29 -4.78 12.74 1.23
CA VAL A 29 -3.85 11.62 1.48
C VAL A 29 -4.61 10.30 1.39
N VAL A 30 -4.03 9.34 0.69
CA VAL A 30 -4.50 7.96 0.56
C VAL A 30 -3.37 7.03 0.92
N TYR A 31 -3.68 6.01 1.72
CA TYR A 31 -2.72 4.99 2.09
C TYR A 31 -2.83 3.78 1.16
N VAL A 32 -1.73 3.39 0.55
CA VAL A 32 -1.68 2.33 -0.47
C VAL A 32 -0.70 1.24 -0.07
N ALA A 33 -0.96 0.02 -0.53
CA ALA A 33 -0.10 -1.13 -0.29
C ALA A 33 1.18 -1.08 -1.15
N ASP A 34 1.09 -0.48 -2.33
CA ASP A 34 2.24 -0.29 -3.21
C ASP A 34 2.05 0.89 -4.16
N TYR A 35 3.16 1.44 -4.63
CA TYR A 35 3.18 2.37 -5.75
C TYR A 35 4.34 2.09 -6.71
N GLN A 36 4.10 2.33 -7.99
CA GLN A 36 5.10 2.20 -9.03
C GLN A 36 5.04 3.39 -9.97
N THR A 37 6.15 4.12 -10.07
CA THR A 37 6.33 5.13 -11.12
C THR A 37 6.67 4.43 -12.43
N LEU A 38 5.84 4.67 -13.45
CA LEU A 38 6.03 4.14 -14.81
C LEU A 38 6.98 5.04 -15.59
N GLU A 39 7.57 4.50 -16.66
CA GLU A 39 8.48 5.25 -17.55
C GLU A 39 7.82 6.49 -18.18
N SER A 40 6.49 6.49 -18.33
CA SER A 40 5.71 7.63 -18.82
C SER A 40 5.51 8.75 -17.78
N GLY A 41 6.03 8.58 -16.56
CA GLY A 41 5.78 9.48 -15.42
C GLY A 41 4.43 9.27 -14.74
N TRP A 42 3.61 8.33 -15.22
CA TRP A 42 2.38 7.94 -14.54
C TRP A 42 2.69 7.13 -13.29
N VAL A 43 1.85 7.24 -12.27
CA VAL A 43 1.99 6.48 -11.04
C VAL A 43 0.89 5.44 -10.97
N ARG A 44 1.28 4.18 -10.88
CA ARG A 44 0.37 3.07 -10.58
C ARG A 44 0.33 2.89 -9.07
N LEU A 45 -0.87 2.93 -8.50
CA LEU A 45 -1.12 2.66 -7.09
C LEU A 45 -1.81 1.29 -6.95
N THR A 46 -1.43 0.54 -5.94
CA THR A 46 -2.10 -0.69 -5.53
C THR A 46 -2.71 -0.48 -4.16
N GLU A 47 -4.04 -0.43 -4.08
CA GLU A 47 -4.80 -0.37 -2.84
C GLU A 47 -4.67 -1.69 -2.06
N TRP A 48 -4.92 -1.66 -0.75
CA TRP A 48 -4.88 -2.83 0.13
C TRP A 48 -5.85 -3.96 -0.27
N ARG A 49 -6.86 -3.69 -1.10
CA ARG A 49 -7.76 -4.71 -1.66
C ARG A 49 -7.30 -5.25 -3.03
N ASP A 50 -6.00 -5.15 -3.34
CA ASP A 50 -5.35 -5.43 -4.64
C ASP A 50 -5.96 -4.68 -5.84
N ARG A 51 -6.72 -3.61 -5.57
CA ARG A 51 -7.23 -2.76 -6.64
C ARG A 51 -6.11 -1.86 -7.15
N ARG A 52 -5.90 -1.89 -8.46
CA ARG A 52 -4.86 -1.09 -9.12
C ARG A 52 -5.48 0.09 -9.85
N VAL A 53 -4.91 1.26 -9.65
CA VAL A 53 -5.30 2.47 -10.38
C VAL A 53 -4.06 3.17 -10.91
N LYS A 54 -4.18 3.75 -12.11
CA LYS A 54 -3.15 4.57 -12.70
C LYS A 54 -3.56 6.03 -12.60
N LEU A 55 -2.68 6.84 -12.05
CA LEU A 55 -2.86 8.28 -11.92
C LEU A 55 -1.80 9.00 -12.74
N PRO A 56 -2.17 10.08 -13.44
CA PRO A 56 -1.20 10.91 -14.14
C PRO A 56 -0.37 11.73 -13.13
N PRO A 57 0.86 12.13 -13.47
CA PRO A 57 1.79 12.78 -12.55
C PRO A 57 1.23 14.06 -11.93
N HIS A 58 0.45 14.84 -12.68
CA HIS A 58 -0.12 16.11 -12.19
C HIS A 58 -1.22 15.95 -11.13
N LYS A 59 -1.71 14.73 -10.89
CA LYS A 59 -2.64 14.41 -9.81
C LYS A 59 -1.92 14.01 -8.52
N ILE A 60 -0.63 13.70 -8.57
CA ILE A 60 0.17 13.31 -7.41
C ILE A 60 0.88 14.56 -6.88
N GLU A 61 0.58 14.94 -5.63
CA GLU A 61 1.26 16.07 -4.97
C GLU A 61 2.50 15.62 -4.21
N ALA A 62 2.44 14.45 -3.56
CA ALA A 62 3.56 13.87 -2.83
C ALA A 62 3.37 12.36 -2.67
N ILE A 63 4.47 11.62 -2.56
CA ILE A 63 4.51 10.22 -2.15
C ILE A 63 5.47 10.11 -0.98
N ARG A 64 5.04 9.43 0.09
CA ARG A 64 5.86 9.16 1.26
C ARG A 64 5.81 7.67 1.57
N GLU A 65 6.92 6.99 1.38
CA GLU A 65 7.07 5.58 1.76
C GLU A 65 6.84 5.40 3.25
N VAL A 66 6.05 4.38 3.59
CA VAL A 66 5.83 3.95 4.95
C VAL A 66 6.92 2.96 5.32
N ARG A 67 7.52 3.16 6.51
CA ARG A 67 8.57 2.27 6.99
C ARG A 67 7.99 0.89 7.26
N THR A 68 8.64 -0.11 6.71
CA THR A 68 8.37 -1.52 6.98
C THR A 68 9.50 -2.13 7.79
N GLU A 69 9.18 -3.06 8.65
CA GLU A 69 10.14 -3.87 9.39
C GLU A 69 9.99 -5.35 9.05
N TYR A 70 11.10 -6.09 9.14
CA TYR A 70 11.09 -7.54 9.02
C TYR A 70 10.92 -8.16 10.40
N TYR A 71 10.09 -9.19 10.50
CA TYR A 71 9.91 -9.98 11.70
C TYR A 71 10.01 -11.48 11.37
N ASP A 72 10.40 -12.27 12.38
CA ASP A 72 10.39 -13.72 12.27
C ASP A 72 8.97 -14.23 12.57
N ALA A 73 8.28 -14.71 11.54
CA ALA A 73 6.94 -15.30 11.64
C ALA A 73 6.98 -16.82 11.91
N GLY A 74 8.18 -17.37 12.11
CA GLY A 74 8.39 -18.80 12.34
C GLY A 74 7.72 -19.33 13.59
N THR A 75 6.90 -20.37 13.45
CA THR A 75 6.55 -21.26 14.56
C THR A 75 7.37 -22.54 14.41
N ASP A 76 8.19 -22.86 15.41
CA ASP A 76 8.98 -24.09 15.52
C ASP A 76 9.91 -24.39 14.32
N GLY A 77 11.13 -23.84 14.35
CA GLY A 77 12.25 -24.31 13.52
C GLY A 77 12.35 -23.76 12.09
N GLU A 78 11.33 -23.10 11.55
CA GLU A 78 11.40 -22.42 10.24
C GLU A 78 11.50 -20.90 10.40
N TYR A 79 12.60 -20.30 9.95
CA TYR A 79 12.76 -18.85 9.85
C TYR A 79 12.05 -18.33 8.60
N VAL A 80 10.75 -18.01 8.72
CA VAL A 80 10.02 -17.27 7.68
C VAL A 80 10.18 -15.78 7.98
N LYS A 81 10.95 -15.08 7.14
CA LYS A 81 10.99 -13.62 7.16
C LYS A 81 9.64 -13.11 6.67
N ALA A 82 8.92 -12.39 7.51
CA ALA A 82 7.72 -11.66 7.12
C ALA A 82 8.00 -10.16 7.22
N LYS A 83 7.29 -9.36 6.42
CA LYS A 83 7.46 -7.90 6.36
C LYS A 83 6.15 -7.26 6.82
N ARG A 84 6.22 -6.27 7.70
CA ARG A 84 5.04 -5.54 8.18
C ARG A 84 5.27 -4.04 8.21
N VAL A 85 4.19 -3.28 8.24
CA VAL A 85 4.23 -1.83 8.52
C VAL A 85 4.72 -1.60 9.95
N ALA A 86 5.77 -0.80 10.12
CA ALA A 86 6.50 -0.68 11.39
C ALA A 86 5.71 0.01 12.51
N HIS A 87 4.91 1.04 12.18
CA HIS A 87 4.20 1.84 13.18
C HIS A 87 2.76 1.34 13.42
N ASP A 88 2.39 1.12 14.69
CA ASP A 88 1.03 0.71 15.09
C ASP A 88 -0.05 1.69 14.62
N GLU A 89 0.15 3.01 14.74
CA GLU A 89 -0.82 4.02 14.26
C GLU A 89 -1.09 3.88 12.74
N GLN A 90 -0.08 3.50 11.96
CA GLN A 90 -0.20 3.29 10.52
C GLN A 90 -0.84 1.93 10.19
N ARG A 91 -0.69 0.93 11.07
CA ARG A 91 -1.43 -0.33 11.01
C ARG A 91 -2.91 -0.11 11.32
N GLU A 92 -3.23 0.73 12.31
CA GLU A 92 -4.62 1.10 12.63
C GLU A 92 -5.27 1.88 11.48
N GLU A 93 -4.57 2.80 10.82
CA GLU A 93 -5.09 3.45 9.61
C GLU A 93 -5.31 2.46 8.45
N ALA A 94 -4.40 1.49 8.26
CA ALA A 94 -4.54 0.41 7.27
C ALA A 94 -5.75 -0.51 7.52
N SER A 95 -5.97 -0.84 8.80
CA SER A 95 -7.01 -1.75 9.25
C SER A 95 -8.36 -1.04 9.40
N ALA A 96 -8.39 0.23 9.80
CA ALA A 96 -9.61 1.06 9.84
C ALA A 96 -10.15 1.37 8.44
N ASP A 97 -9.28 1.30 7.41
CA ASP A 97 -9.62 1.34 6.00
C ASP A 97 -10.56 0.18 5.57
N ASP A 98 -10.85 -0.79 6.46
CA ASP A 98 -11.94 -1.76 6.28
C ASP A 98 -13.31 -1.07 6.13
N SER A 99 -13.47 0.15 6.68
CA SER A 99 -14.65 1.02 6.51
C SER A 99 -14.61 1.95 5.29
N GLY A 100 -13.58 1.87 4.44
CA GLY A 100 -13.57 2.60 3.18
C GLY A 100 -12.22 3.17 2.83
N GLY A 101 -11.32 2.30 2.36
CA GLY A 101 -10.27 2.72 1.46
C GLY A 101 -10.80 3.71 0.47
N LYS A 102 -10.32 4.94 0.60
CA LYS A 102 -10.69 6.05 -0.25
C LYS A 102 -10.39 5.60 -1.67
N VAL A 103 -11.43 5.11 -2.34
CA VAL A 103 -11.41 4.70 -3.75
C VAL A 103 -10.65 5.78 -4.48
N VAL A 104 -9.48 5.46 -5.00
CA VAL A 104 -8.74 6.44 -5.79
C VAL A 104 -9.54 6.68 -7.06
N VAL A 105 -10.19 7.84 -7.13
CA VAL A 105 -11.08 8.17 -8.24
C VAL A 105 -10.20 8.76 -9.33
N ALA A 106 -9.99 8.02 -10.40
CA ALA A 106 -9.47 8.58 -11.64
C ALA A 106 -10.55 9.50 -12.21
N GLY A 107 -10.59 10.75 -11.74
CA GLY A 107 -11.46 11.77 -12.32
C GLY A 107 -11.00 12.06 -13.75
N ASP A 108 -11.96 11.94 -14.68
CA ASP A 108 -11.89 12.30 -16.11
C ASP A 108 -11.32 13.72 -16.33
#